data_AF-A0A8E3AP87-F1
#
_entry.id   AF-A0A8E3AP87-F1
#
_cell.length_a   1.000
_cell.length_b   1.000
_cell.length_c   1.000
_cell.angle_alpha   90.00
_cell.angle_beta   90.00
_cell.angle_gamma   90.00
#
_symmetry.space_group_name_H-M   'P 1'
#
loop_
_entity.id
_entity.type
_entity.pdbx_description
1 polymer ?
#
loop_
_entity_poly.entity_id
_entity_poly.type
_entity_poly.pdbx_seq_one_letter_code
_entity_poly.pdbx_strand_id
1 'polypeptide(L)'
;MTKLRLQRALLACAAAIGATASAQASVVTLDAYDSGYYSNRGATPDLNSIIEDQTRNNWFAFDLSSIAGKVTGAVLTILADGRYASGSTTSATYTLYDVSTDIGALTGGTGGAGAYTDLASGTVYGAASIALPNGGGVMPEVSVDLTGALDDINAALGGLFAMGGTSDLGANQYLWISSNAEISARLDLEVAPVPLPAALLPFGTALAGLGGLGALRRRSRAA
;
A
#
# COMPACT_ATOMS: atom_id res chain seq x y z
N MET A 1 -68.81 25.62 37.28
CA MET A 1 -68.53 25.90 35.85
C MET A 1 -67.08 26.37 35.76
N THR A 2 -66.06 25.55 35.94
CA THR A 2 -65.62 24.33 35.21
C THR A 2 -64.86 24.66 33.92
N LYS A 3 -63.51 24.58 34.03
CA LYS A 3 -62.50 24.13 33.03
C LYS A 3 -62.39 24.88 31.70
N LEU A 4 -61.22 25.49 31.43
CA LEU A 4 -60.21 24.98 30.47
C LEU A 4 -59.03 25.99 30.33
N ARG A 5 -57.87 25.68 30.91
CA ARG A 5 -56.58 26.24 30.47
C ARG A 5 -55.63 25.06 30.34
N LEU A 6 -55.72 24.35 29.22
CA LEU A 6 -54.85 23.24 28.87
C LEU A 6 -54.46 23.40 27.41
N GLN A 7 -53.25 23.90 27.16
CA GLN A 7 -52.44 23.63 25.96
C GLN A 7 -51.10 24.36 26.12
N ARG A 8 -50.24 23.81 26.97
CA ARG A 8 -48.79 24.07 26.94
C ARG A 8 -48.11 22.71 26.96
N ALA A 9 -47.83 22.20 25.77
CA ALA A 9 -46.85 21.15 25.57
C ALA A 9 -46.16 21.44 24.23
N LEU A 10 -45.22 22.40 24.25
CA LEU A 10 -44.24 22.53 23.19
C LEU A 10 -43.29 21.35 23.34
N LEU A 11 -43.50 20.31 22.52
CA LEU A 11 -42.55 19.23 22.34
C LEU A 11 -41.43 19.76 21.42
N ALA A 12 -40.37 20.32 22.02
CA ALA A 12 -39.15 20.63 21.28
C ALA A 12 -38.25 19.39 21.31
N CYS A 13 -38.50 18.44 20.40
CA CYS A 13 -37.51 17.41 20.07
C CYS A 13 -36.36 18.10 19.33
N ALA A 14 -35.30 18.47 20.06
CA ALA A 14 -34.04 18.86 19.45
C ALA A 14 -33.38 17.60 18.88
N ALA A 15 -33.59 17.33 17.59
CA ALA A 15 -32.81 16.36 16.85
C ALA A 15 -31.39 16.93 16.69
N ALA A 16 -30.45 16.48 17.51
CA ALA A 16 -29.04 16.72 17.27
C ALA A 16 -28.63 15.88 16.05
N ILE A 17 -28.60 16.49 14.87
CA ILE A 17 -27.99 15.91 13.68
C ILE A 17 -26.47 15.96 13.93
N GLY A 18 -25.93 14.89 14.51
CA GLY A 18 -24.48 14.70 14.59
C GLY A 18 -23.95 14.49 13.18
N ALA A 19 -23.19 15.45 12.65
CA ALA A 19 -22.44 15.27 11.42
C ALA A 19 -21.36 14.20 11.66
N THR A 20 -21.63 12.96 11.28
CA THR A 20 -20.61 11.92 11.20
C THR A 20 -19.70 12.26 10.02
N ALA A 21 -18.50 12.77 10.29
CA ALA A 21 -17.47 12.85 9.26
C ALA A 21 -17.14 11.42 8.81
N SER A 22 -17.51 11.08 7.58
CA SER A 22 -17.07 9.83 6.95
C SER A 22 -15.58 9.98 6.68
N ALA A 23 -14.76 9.25 7.43
CA ALA A 23 -13.35 9.15 7.09
C ALA A 23 -13.26 8.36 5.78
N GLN A 24 -12.44 8.85 4.84
CA GLN A 24 -12.26 8.26 3.51
C GLN A 24 -10.97 7.45 3.49
N ALA A 25 -10.91 6.42 2.63
CA ALA A 25 -9.66 5.73 2.34
C ALA A 25 -8.68 6.71 1.69
N SER A 26 -7.41 6.62 2.08
CA SER A 26 -6.33 7.43 1.52
C SER A 26 -5.33 6.54 0.81
N VAL A 27 -4.80 7.01 -0.33
CA VAL A 27 -3.68 6.36 -1.00
C VAL A 27 -2.38 6.93 -0.44
N VAL A 28 -1.47 6.05 -0.03
CA VAL A 28 -0.10 6.39 0.38
C VAL A 28 0.87 5.73 -0.58
N THR A 29 1.76 6.52 -1.17
CA THR A 29 2.80 6.03 -2.09
C THR A 29 4.13 5.93 -1.36
N LEU A 30 4.79 4.78 -1.48
CA LEU A 30 6.13 4.51 -0.96
C LEU A 30 7.06 4.18 -2.12
N ASP A 31 8.21 4.84 -2.19
CA ASP A 31 9.28 4.41 -3.10
C ASP A 31 10.02 3.21 -2.48
N ALA A 32 10.49 2.28 -3.31
CA ALA A 32 11.38 1.22 -2.86
C ALA A 32 12.67 1.86 -2.33
N TYR A 33 13.05 1.57 -1.08
CA TYR A 33 14.27 2.14 -0.50
C TYR A 33 15.52 1.37 -0.95
N ASP A 34 15.34 0.12 -1.38
CA ASP A 34 16.39 -0.71 -1.93
C ASP A 34 15.77 -1.75 -2.88
N SER A 35 16.57 -2.19 -3.85
CA SER A 35 16.18 -3.21 -4.83
C SER A 35 17.41 -3.85 -5.45
N GLY A 36 17.24 -5.03 -6.02
CA GLY A 36 18.36 -5.73 -6.63
C GLY A 36 17.95 -7.02 -7.32
N TYR A 37 18.93 -7.84 -7.67
CA TYR A 37 18.71 -9.21 -8.12
C TYR A 37 19.70 -10.19 -7.50
N TYR A 38 19.27 -11.42 -7.26
CA TYR A 38 20.16 -12.53 -6.95
C TYR A 38 20.29 -13.45 -8.17
N SER A 39 21.48 -14.01 -8.38
CA SER A 39 21.70 -15.03 -9.40
C SER A 39 21.59 -16.44 -8.83
N ASN A 40 21.24 -17.41 -9.68
CA ASN A 40 21.21 -18.83 -9.33
C ASN A 40 22.57 -19.43 -8.92
N ARG A 41 23.66 -18.68 -9.14
CA ARG A 41 25.02 -19.04 -8.70
C ARG A 41 25.39 -18.43 -7.34
N GLY A 42 24.51 -17.63 -6.74
CA GLY A 42 24.74 -16.97 -5.46
C GLY A 42 25.79 -15.86 -5.51
N ALA A 43 26.09 -15.32 -6.71
CA ALA A 43 26.91 -14.12 -6.82
C ALA A 43 26.25 -12.95 -6.07
N THR A 44 27.07 -12.08 -5.48
CA THR A 44 26.61 -10.85 -4.82
C THR A 44 25.74 -10.03 -5.78
N PRO A 45 24.58 -9.54 -5.32
CA PRO A 45 23.67 -8.77 -6.15
C PRO A 45 24.36 -7.49 -6.64
N ASP A 46 23.98 -7.03 -7.83
CA ASP A 46 24.18 -5.63 -8.17
C ASP A 46 23.04 -4.85 -7.52
N LEU A 47 23.34 -4.11 -6.45
CA LEU A 47 22.36 -3.30 -5.74
C LEU A 47 21.92 -2.15 -6.65
N ASN A 48 20.62 -1.85 -6.66
CA ASN A 48 19.95 -0.90 -7.57
C ASN A 48 19.84 -1.34 -9.04
N SER A 49 20.06 -2.63 -9.33
CA SER A 49 19.76 -3.21 -10.63
C SER A 49 18.69 -4.30 -10.47
N ILE A 50 17.59 -4.19 -11.19
CA ILE A 50 16.43 -5.09 -11.08
C ILE A 50 16.34 -6.08 -12.25
N ILE A 51 17.50 -6.44 -12.81
CA ILE A 51 17.58 -7.33 -13.97
C ILE A 51 16.94 -8.67 -13.64
N GLU A 52 16.13 -9.18 -14.57
CA GLU A 52 15.45 -10.46 -14.44
C GLU A 52 15.61 -11.29 -15.71
N ASP A 53 15.95 -12.57 -15.52
CA ASP A 53 16.08 -13.61 -16.56
C ASP A 53 16.05 -15.01 -15.94
N GLN A 54 16.24 -16.07 -16.75
CA GLN A 54 16.26 -17.46 -16.28
C GLN A 54 17.26 -17.80 -15.17
N THR A 55 18.25 -16.93 -14.94
CA THR A 55 19.32 -17.10 -13.97
C THR A 55 19.29 -16.06 -12.87
N ARG A 56 18.38 -15.08 -12.93
CA ARG A 56 18.32 -13.93 -12.02
C ARG A 56 16.89 -13.58 -11.66
N ASN A 57 16.64 -13.53 -10.36
CA ASN A 57 15.36 -13.09 -9.79
C ASN A 57 15.59 -11.77 -9.06
N ASN A 58 14.68 -10.82 -9.22
CA ASN A 58 14.79 -9.50 -8.64
C ASN A 58 13.97 -9.37 -7.36
N TRP A 59 14.18 -8.28 -6.63
CA TRP A 59 13.48 -8.00 -5.37
C TRP A 59 13.34 -6.50 -5.13
N PHE A 60 12.36 -6.16 -4.31
CA PHE A 60 12.07 -4.78 -3.88
C PHE A 60 11.83 -4.75 -2.38
N ALA A 61 12.36 -3.73 -1.69
CA ALA A 61 12.15 -3.53 -0.27
C ALA A 61 11.54 -2.15 0.03
N PHE A 62 10.60 -2.12 0.97
CA PHE A 62 9.82 -0.96 1.36
C PHE A 62 9.85 -0.76 2.88
N ASP A 63 9.79 0.50 3.31
CA ASP A 63 9.64 0.88 4.71
C ASP A 63 8.18 1.27 4.99
N LEU A 64 7.48 0.42 5.77
CA LEU A 64 6.09 0.62 6.15
C LEU A 64 5.95 1.33 7.51
N SER A 65 7.03 1.86 8.09
CA SER A 65 7.03 2.52 9.40
C SER A 65 6.13 3.75 9.46
N SER A 66 5.87 4.38 8.32
CA SER A 66 4.99 5.55 8.21
C SER A 66 3.50 5.20 8.03
N ILE A 67 3.17 3.93 7.79
CA ILE A 67 1.81 3.50 7.47
C ILE A 67 1.02 3.23 8.75
N ALA A 68 -0.12 3.91 8.88
CA ALA A 68 -1.03 3.77 9.99
C ALA A 68 -2.45 3.44 9.50
N GLY A 69 -3.04 2.38 10.07
CA GLY A 69 -4.36 1.88 9.65
C GLY A 69 -4.25 0.61 8.83
N LYS A 70 -5.39 -0.01 8.54
CA LYS A 70 -5.44 -1.27 7.79
C LYS A 70 -5.29 -0.99 6.30
N VAL A 71 -4.37 -1.65 5.63
CA VAL A 71 -4.25 -1.63 4.16
C VAL A 71 -5.36 -2.50 3.55
N THR A 72 -6.10 -1.95 2.60
CA THR A 72 -7.23 -2.61 1.91
C THR A 72 -7.00 -2.83 0.42
N GLY A 73 -5.97 -2.20 -0.15
CA GLY A 73 -5.56 -2.34 -1.55
C GLY A 73 -4.08 -2.01 -1.68
N ALA A 74 -3.41 -2.66 -2.62
CA ALA A 74 -1.99 -2.46 -2.85
C ALA A 74 -1.66 -2.69 -4.32
N VAL A 75 -0.85 -1.81 -4.90
CA VAL A 75 -0.34 -1.92 -6.28
C VAL A 75 1.16 -1.67 -6.27
N LEU A 76 1.94 -2.60 -6.84
CA LEU A 76 3.34 -2.34 -7.17
C LEU A 76 3.40 -1.74 -8.57
N THR A 77 4.13 -0.64 -8.72
CA THR A 77 4.49 -0.06 -10.01
C THR A 77 6.00 -0.09 -10.16
N ILE A 78 6.51 -0.96 -11.03
CA ILE A 78 7.91 -1.00 -11.43
C ILE A 78 8.10 0.06 -12.51
N LEU A 79 8.96 1.04 -12.24
CA LEU A 79 9.13 2.20 -13.09
C LEU A 79 9.77 1.83 -14.44
N ALA A 80 9.51 2.65 -15.46
CA ALA A 80 10.13 2.47 -16.78
C ALA A 80 11.65 2.68 -16.69
N ASP A 81 12.41 1.59 -16.66
CA ASP A 81 13.86 1.59 -16.56
C ASP A 81 14.51 0.43 -17.32
N GLY A 82 15.71 0.65 -17.85
CA GLY A 82 16.44 -0.36 -18.62
C GLY A 82 15.72 -0.75 -19.91
N ARG A 83 15.94 -2.01 -20.32
CA ARG A 83 15.50 -2.53 -21.63
C ARG A 83 15.00 -3.96 -21.49
N TYR A 84 14.14 -4.42 -22.38
CA TYR A 84 13.97 -5.87 -22.60
C TYR A 84 14.82 -6.29 -23.79
N ALA A 85 15.31 -7.53 -23.72
CA ALA A 85 15.84 -8.25 -24.86
C ALA A 85 14.96 -9.48 -25.05
N SER A 86 14.31 -9.55 -26.21
CA SER A 86 13.36 -10.61 -26.55
C SER A 86 13.97 -11.55 -27.59
N GLY A 87 13.78 -12.85 -27.36
CA GLY A 87 14.08 -13.91 -28.31
C GLY A 87 12.87 -14.16 -29.21
N SER A 88 12.42 -15.42 -29.29
CA SER A 88 11.22 -15.81 -30.04
C SER A 88 9.89 -15.60 -29.30
N THR A 89 9.92 -15.27 -28.00
CA THR A 89 8.71 -15.11 -27.18
C THR A 89 8.18 -13.69 -27.27
N THR A 90 6.86 -13.55 -27.44
CA THR A 90 6.19 -12.25 -27.63
C THR A 90 5.61 -11.65 -26.34
N SER A 91 5.62 -12.40 -25.24
CA SER A 91 5.18 -11.96 -23.91
C SER A 91 5.79 -12.82 -22.82
N ALA A 92 5.97 -12.27 -21.63
CA ALA A 92 6.32 -13.02 -20.42
C ALA A 92 5.33 -12.71 -19.29
N THR A 93 5.11 -13.67 -18.41
CA THR A 93 4.38 -13.50 -17.16
C THR A 93 5.38 -13.20 -16.05
N TYR A 94 5.37 -11.99 -15.54
CA TYR A 94 6.17 -11.60 -14.38
C TYR A 94 5.31 -11.75 -13.11
N THR A 95 5.81 -12.50 -12.13
CA THR A 95 5.08 -12.88 -10.92
C THR A 95 5.84 -12.44 -9.69
N LEU A 96 5.11 -11.91 -8.71
CA LEU A 96 5.62 -11.49 -7.42
C LEU A 96 5.27 -12.49 -6.33
N TYR A 97 6.22 -12.74 -5.43
CA TYR A 97 6.13 -13.71 -4.35
C TYR A 97 6.46 -13.08 -2.99
N ASP A 98 6.02 -13.74 -1.92
CA ASP A 98 6.57 -13.52 -0.60
C ASP A 98 8.06 -13.86 -0.53
N VAL A 99 8.72 -13.35 0.49
CA VAL A 99 10.16 -13.52 0.70
C VAL A 99 10.41 -13.88 2.15
N SER A 100 10.97 -15.06 2.36
CA SER A 100 11.33 -15.57 3.70
C SER A 100 12.78 -15.26 4.07
N THR A 101 13.61 -14.91 3.09
CA THR A 101 14.97 -14.43 3.28
C THR A 101 14.95 -13.16 4.11
N ASP A 102 15.80 -13.10 5.13
CA ASP A 102 15.97 -11.90 5.95
C ASP A 102 16.26 -10.65 5.09
N ILE A 103 15.53 -9.56 5.33
CA ILE A 103 15.65 -8.33 4.54
C ILE A 103 17.05 -7.71 4.65
N GLY A 104 17.72 -7.86 5.80
CA GLY A 104 19.11 -7.43 5.97
C GLY A 104 20.07 -8.28 5.15
N ALA A 105 19.80 -9.58 5.00
CA ALA A 105 20.57 -10.44 4.10
C ALA A 105 20.35 -10.11 2.62
N LEU A 106 19.11 -9.78 2.22
CA LEU A 106 18.77 -9.34 0.86
C LEU A 106 19.51 -8.06 0.49
N THR A 107 19.28 -7.00 1.25
CA THR A 107 19.85 -5.65 1.03
C THR A 107 21.37 -5.62 1.24
N GLY A 108 21.88 -6.44 2.17
CA GLY A 108 23.32 -6.59 2.42
C GLY A 108 24.06 -7.47 1.41
N GLY A 109 23.37 -8.07 0.44
CA GLY A 109 24.02 -8.90 -0.59
C GLY A 109 24.54 -10.25 -0.10
N THR A 110 24.01 -10.77 1.00
CA THR A 110 24.49 -12.00 1.66
C THR A 110 23.53 -13.18 1.56
N GLY A 111 22.36 -13.01 0.92
CA GLY A 111 21.35 -14.07 0.76
C GLY A 111 21.77 -15.22 -0.19
N GLY A 112 22.74 -14.99 -1.08
CA GLY A 112 23.32 -15.99 -1.97
C GLY A 112 22.30 -16.71 -2.87
N ALA A 113 22.56 -17.98 -3.18
CA ALA A 113 21.67 -18.78 -4.01
C ALA A 113 20.34 -19.13 -3.31
N GLY A 114 20.32 -19.10 -1.96
CA GLY A 114 19.11 -19.29 -1.18
C GLY A 114 18.09 -18.18 -1.43
N ALA A 115 18.55 -16.92 -1.42
CA ALA A 115 17.72 -15.78 -1.80
C ALA A 115 17.19 -15.92 -3.22
N TYR A 116 18.02 -16.28 -4.20
CA TYR A 116 17.55 -16.52 -5.57
C TYR A 116 16.35 -17.49 -5.63
N THR A 117 16.40 -18.62 -4.92
CA THR A 117 15.29 -19.59 -4.90
C THR A 117 14.05 -19.02 -4.22
N ASP A 118 14.25 -18.34 -3.09
CA ASP A 118 13.16 -17.74 -2.30
C ASP A 118 12.38 -16.69 -3.10
N LEU A 119 13.07 -15.83 -3.87
CA LEU A 119 12.46 -14.77 -4.70
C LEU A 119 11.53 -15.27 -5.83
N ALA A 120 11.50 -16.57 -6.11
CA ALA A 120 10.69 -17.20 -7.15
C ALA A 120 9.74 -18.28 -6.62
N SER A 121 9.50 -18.32 -5.32
CA SER A 121 8.70 -19.37 -4.70
C SER A 121 7.86 -18.84 -3.54
N GLY A 122 6.90 -19.64 -3.08
CA GLY A 122 6.03 -19.29 -1.95
C GLY A 122 4.64 -18.84 -2.38
N THR A 123 4.05 -17.97 -1.60
CA THR A 123 2.75 -17.32 -1.80
C THR A 123 2.86 -16.28 -2.91
N VAL A 124 2.02 -16.41 -3.93
CA VAL A 124 1.93 -15.42 -5.02
C VAL A 124 1.19 -14.18 -4.53
N TYR A 125 1.85 -13.03 -4.64
CA TYR A 125 1.27 -11.73 -4.34
C TYR A 125 0.50 -11.11 -5.51
N GLY A 126 0.97 -11.35 -6.73
CA GLY A 126 0.36 -10.83 -7.95
C GLY A 126 1.18 -11.19 -9.19
N ALA A 127 0.64 -10.93 -10.38
CA ALA A 127 1.35 -11.13 -11.64
C ALA A 127 0.90 -10.13 -12.71
N ALA A 128 1.79 -9.85 -13.66
CA ALA A 128 1.50 -9.05 -14.85
C ALA A 128 2.02 -9.74 -16.11
N SER A 129 1.28 -9.58 -17.21
CA SER A 129 1.74 -9.97 -18.53
C SER A 129 2.49 -8.81 -19.19
N ILE A 130 3.74 -9.05 -19.54
CA ILE A 130 4.62 -8.07 -20.16
C ILE A 130 4.77 -8.42 -21.63
N ALA A 131 4.43 -7.49 -22.52
CA ALA A 131 4.66 -7.66 -23.95
C ALA A 131 6.15 -7.53 -24.29
N LEU A 132 6.65 -8.46 -25.09
CA LEU A 132 8.04 -8.54 -25.54
C LEU A 132 8.09 -8.38 -27.06
N PRO A 133 8.03 -7.15 -27.61
CA PRO A 133 8.11 -6.97 -29.05
C PRO A 133 9.48 -7.44 -29.56
N ASN A 134 9.47 -8.00 -30.77
CA ASN A 134 10.67 -8.58 -31.39
C ASN A 134 11.79 -7.55 -31.54
N GLY A 135 13.02 -7.93 -31.19
CA GLY A 135 14.22 -7.12 -31.40
C GLY A 135 14.61 -6.23 -30.21
N GLY A 136 13.93 -6.37 -29.07
CA GLY A 136 14.20 -5.60 -27.86
C GLY A 136 13.64 -4.18 -27.89
N GLY A 137 13.83 -3.46 -26.78
CA GLY A 137 13.29 -2.11 -26.63
C GLY A 137 13.43 -1.57 -25.22
N VAL A 138 12.92 -0.36 -24.99
CA VAL A 138 12.89 0.25 -23.64
C VAL A 138 11.80 -0.42 -22.83
N MET A 139 12.08 -0.78 -21.58
CA MET A 139 11.04 -1.33 -20.69
C MET A 139 9.97 -0.27 -20.43
N PRO A 140 8.68 -0.61 -20.60
CA PRO A 140 7.62 0.23 -20.08
C PRO A 140 7.55 0.12 -18.55
N GLU A 141 6.77 1.01 -17.96
CA GLU A 141 6.29 0.83 -16.59
C GLU A 141 5.40 -0.42 -16.52
N VAL A 142 5.52 -1.18 -15.43
CA VAL A 142 4.74 -2.40 -15.19
C VAL A 142 4.05 -2.28 -13.84
N SER A 143 2.72 -2.34 -13.84
CA SER A 143 1.91 -2.34 -12.63
C SER A 143 1.37 -3.74 -12.34
N VAL A 144 1.43 -4.14 -11.06
CA VAL A 144 0.95 -5.42 -10.55
C VAL A 144 0.00 -5.16 -9.40
N ASP A 145 -1.23 -5.67 -9.51
CA ASP A 145 -2.18 -5.71 -8.39
C ASP A 145 -1.68 -6.70 -7.34
N LEU A 146 -1.62 -6.26 -6.08
CA LEU A 146 -1.07 -7.02 -4.95
C LEU A 146 -2.16 -7.50 -4.00
N THR A 147 -3.34 -7.86 -4.50
CA THR A 147 -4.41 -8.42 -3.66
C THR A 147 -3.98 -9.65 -2.86
N GLY A 148 -3.02 -10.44 -3.37
CA GLY A 148 -2.45 -11.59 -2.66
C GLY A 148 -1.50 -11.21 -1.52
N ALA A 149 -0.99 -9.98 -1.47
CA ALA A 149 -0.02 -9.53 -0.46
C ALA A 149 -0.65 -8.84 0.76
N LEU A 150 -1.97 -8.61 0.75
CA LEU A 150 -2.60 -7.72 1.73
C LEU A 150 -2.43 -8.19 3.17
N ASP A 151 -2.48 -9.50 3.43
CA ASP A 151 -2.30 -10.03 4.78
C ASP A 151 -0.86 -9.82 5.28
N ASP A 152 0.14 -10.08 4.44
CA ASP A 152 1.55 -9.91 4.78
C ASP A 152 1.96 -8.44 4.89
N ILE A 153 1.43 -7.56 4.02
CA ILE A 153 1.59 -6.10 4.14
C ILE A 153 1.02 -5.62 5.48
N ASN A 154 -0.19 -6.07 5.84
CA ASN A 154 -0.81 -5.70 7.11
C ASN A 154 -0.05 -6.24 8.32
N ALA A 155 0.56 -7.43 8.21
CA ALA A 155 1.41 -8.00 9.25
C ALA A 155 2.75 -7.27 9.41
N ALA A 156 3.27 -6.68 8.32
CA ALA A 156 4.53 -5.94 8.29
C ALA A 156 4.41 -4.44 8.63
N LEU A 157 3.20 -3.93 8.89
CA LEU A 157 2.99 -2.51 9.25
C LEU A 157 3.85 -2.08 10.44
N GLY A 158 4.45 -0.90 10.33
CA GLY A 158 5.40 -0.41 11.33
C GLY A 158 6.83 -0.94 11.16
N GLY A 159 7.08 -1.82 10.19
CA GLY A 159 8.38 -2.41 9.90
C GLY A 159 8.76 -2.37 8.43
N LEU A 160 9.60 -3.32 8.01
CA LEU A 160 10.05 -3.48 6.64
C LEU A 160 9.28 -4.58 5.93
N PHE A 161 9.11 -4.43 4.62
CA PHE A 161 8.44 -5.40 3.77
C PHE A 161 9.24 -5.60 2.48
N ALA A 162 9.36 -6.84 2.03
CA ALA A 162 10.05 -7.18 0.79
C ALA A 162 9.23 -8.18 -0.03
N MET A 163 9.48 -8.16 -1.33
CA MET A 163 8.87 -9.07 -2.30
C MET A 163 9.87 -9.46 -3.37
N GLY A 164 9.72 -10.68 -3.86
CA GLY A 164 10.56 -11.27 -4.89
C GLY A 164 9.83 -11.31 -6.22
N GLY A 165 10.57 -11.20 -7.30
CA GLY A 165 10.05 -11.21 -8.66
C GLY A 165 10.82 -12.15 -9.57
N THR A 166 10.06 -12.87 -10.40
CA THR A 166 10.56 -13.80 -11.41
C THR A 166 9.61 -13.82 -12.58
N SER A 167 10.08 -14.26 -13.75
CA SER A 167 9.24 -14.46 -14.92
C SER A 167 9.34 -15.88 -15.49
N ASP A 168 8.50 -16.15 -16.49
CA ASP A 168 8.55 -17.36 -17.33
C ASP A 168 9.41 -17.19 -18.60
N LEU A 169 10.37 -16.25 -18.60
CA LEU A 169 11.23 -15.96 -19.75
C LEU A 169 11.97 -17.18 -20.28
N GLY A 170 12.15 -17.20 -21.60
CA GLY A 170 12.98 -18.15 -22.32
C GLY A 170 14.48 -17.83 -22.24
N ALA A 171 15.31 -18.73 -22.79
CA ALA A 171 16.75 -18.53 -22.83
C ALA A 171 17.10 -17.30 -23.67
N ASN A 172 18.10 -16.52 -23.22
CA ASN A 172 18.52 -15.25 -23.83
C ASN A 172 17.43 -14.17 -23.87
N GLN A 173 16.49 -14.21 -22.93
CA GLN A 173 15.49 -13.16 -22.75
C GLN A 173 15.70 -12.47 -21.42
N TYR A 174 15.43 -11.18 -21.38
CA TYR A 174 15.74 -10.33 -20.23
C TYR A 174 14.68 -9.26 -20.07
N LEU A 175 14.35 -8.96 -18.82
CA LEU A 175 13.62 -7.74 -18.44
C LEU A 175 14.56 -6.81 -17.67
N TRP A 176 14.33 -5.51 -17.83
CA TRP A 176 15.10 -4.44 -17.16
C TRP A 176 16.63 -4.57 -17.31
N ILE A 177 17.14 -5.11 -18.42
CA ILE A 177 18.58 -5.16 -18.65
C ILE A 177 19.13 -3.73 -18.66
N SER A 178 20.24 -3.52 -17.95
CA SER A 178 20.84 -2.20 -17.75
C SER A 178 19.98 -1.20 -16.97
N SER A 179 19.04 -1.67 -16.14
CA SER A 179 18.38 -0.83 -15.14
C SER A 179 19.39 -0.25 -14.17
N ASN A 180 19.24 1.04 -13.87
CA ASN A 180 20.11 1.79 -12.97
C ASN A 180 19.38 3.01 -12.34
N ALA A 181 18.05 3.01 -12.34
CA ALA A 181 17.28 4.05 -11.70
C ALA A 181 17.56 4.09 -10.19
N GLU A 182 17.61 5.30 -9.64
CA GLU A 182 17.72 5.52 -8.18
C GLU A 182 16.50 4.94 -7.44
N ILE A 183 15.34 4.98 -8.08
CA ILE A 183 14.09 4.39 -7.60
C ILE A 183 13.62 3.43 -8.68
N SER A 184 13.52 2.14 -8.36
CA SER A 184 13.12 1.10 -9.31
C SER A 184 11.62 0.79 -9.28
N ALA A 185 10.97 0.97 -8.13
CA ALA A 185 9.56 0.68 -7.95
C ALA A 185 8.87 1.58 -6.91
N ARG A 186 7.54 1.67 -7.03
CA ARG A 186 6.62 2.35 -6.12
C ARG A 186 5.55 1.38 -5.62
N LEU A 187 5.21 1.50 -4.35
CA LEU A 187 4.12 0.77 -3.72
C LEU A 187 3.02 1.76 -3.33
N ASP A 188 1.89 1.67 -4.00
CA ASP A 188 0.69 2.45 -3.70
C ASP A 188 -0.23 1.63 -2.79
N LEU A 189 -0.50 2.14 -1.59
CA LEU A 189 -1.31 1.48 -0.57
C LEU A 189 -2.62 2.26 -0.37
N GLU A 190 -3.75 1.58 -0.56
CA GLU A 190 -5.04 2.08 -0.11
C GLU A 190 -5.21 1.74 1.38
N VAL A 191 -5.27 2.78 2.22
CA VAL A 191 -5.36 2.63 3.67
C VAL A 191 -6.77 2.98 4.13
N ALA A 192 -7.40 2.06 4.85
CA ALA A 192 -8.69 2.26 5.44
C ALA A 192 -8.66 3.42 6.46
N PRO A 193 -9.71 4.25 6.49
CA PRO A 193 -9.78 5.35 7.43
C PRO A 193 -9.67 4.87 8.87
N VAL A 194 -8.76 5.47 9.64
CA VAL A 194 -8.66 5.22 11.09
C VAL A 194 -9.89 5.85 11.77
N PRO A 195 -10.74 5.08 12.46
CA PRO A 195 -11.88 5.64 13.17
C PRO A 195 -11.41 6.67 14.20
N LEU A 196 -11.95 7.88 14.14
CA LEU A 196 -11.67 8.89 15.17
C LEU A 196 -12.04 8.30 16.54
N PRO A 197 -11.18 8.44 17.57
CA PRO A 197 -11.53 8.00 18.91
C PRO A 197 -12.84 8.65 19.32
N ALA A 198 -13.83 7.84 19.73
CA ALA A 198 -15.14 8.32 20.17
C ALA A 198 -15.07 9.35 21.32
N ALA A 199 -13.91 9.44 21.99
CA ALA A 199 -13.59 10.40 23.03
C ALA A 199 -13.57 11.88 22.59
N LEU A 200 -13.56 12.19 21.28
CA LEU A 200 -13.62 13.58 20.78
C LEU A 200 -15.05 14.12 20.58
N LEU A 201 -16.06 13.25 20.64
CA LEU A 201 -17.48 13.63 20.48
C LEU A 201 -18.06 14.53 21.59
N PRO A 202 -17.68 14.45 22.89
CA PRO A 202 -18.32 15.27 23.93
C PRO A 202 -17.87 16.74 23.96
N PHE A 203 -16.78 17.12 23.28
CA PHE A 203 -16.33 18.53 23.27
C PHE A 203 -17.17 19.44 22.36
N GLY A 204 -17.79 18.89 21.32
CA GLY A 204 -18.68 19.66 20.42
C GLY A 204 -20.06 19.94 21.02
N THR A 205 -20.58 19.02 21.85
CA THR A 205 -21.93 19.15 22.44
C THR A 205 -21.96 19.97 23.72
N ALA A 206 -20.85 20.07 24.45
CA ALA A 206 -20.74 20.89 25.66
C ALA A 206 -20.91 22.41 25.40
N LEU A 207 -20.49 22.91 24.24
CA LEU A 207 -20.61 24.32 23.86
C LEU A 207 -22.05 24.71 23.47
N ALA A 208 -22.82 23.80 22.88
CA ALA A 208 -24.23 24.03 22.56
C ALA A 208 -25.13 24.01 23.83
N GLY A 209 -24.77 23.22 24.85
CA GLY A 209 -25.50 23.15 26.12
C GLY A 209 -25.37 24.40 27.00
N LEU A 210 -24.21 25.06 26.99
CA LEU A 210 -23.95 26.23 27.86
C LEU A 210 -24.57 27.54 27.33
N GLY A 211 -24.81 27.67 26.03
CA GLY A 211 -25.51 28.82 25.45
C GLY A 211 -27.02 28.86 25.77
N GLY A 212 -27.65 27.68 25.94
CA GLY A 212 -29.09 27.57 26.22
C GLY A 212 -29.49 27.96 27.66
N LEU A 213 -28.60 27.73 28.63
CA LEU A 213 -28.89 28.02 30.04
C LEU A 213 -28.77 29.51 30.41
N GLY A 214 -28.01 30.30 29.64
CA GLY A 214 -27.90 31.75 29.83
C GLY A 214 -29.14 32.54 29.42
N ALA A 215 -29.86 32.08 28.38
CA ALA A 215 -31.05 32.76 27.87
C ALA A 215 -32.29 32.56 28.77
N LEU A 216 -32.34 31.48 29.55
CA LEU A 216 -33.48 31.16 30.44
C LEU A 216 -33.47 31.95 31.75
N ARG A 217 -32.35 32.54 32.18
CA ARG A 217 -32.28 33.33 33.42
C ARG A 217 -32.72 34.79 33.28
N ARG A 218 -32.87 35.33 32.06
CA ARG A 218 -33.20 36.76 31.86
C ARG A 218 -34.70 37.09 31.89
N ARG A 219 -35.60 36.10 32.04
CA ARG A 219 -37.05 36.32 32.02
C ARG A 219 -37.76 36.35 33.37
N SER A 220 -37.05 36.19 34.50
CA SER A 220 -37.69 36.14 35.83
C SER A 220 -37.53 37.39 36.70
N ARG A 221 -37.19 38.56 36.13
CA ARG A 221 -37.20 39.86 36.84
C ARG A 221 -38.01 40.89 36.06
N ALA A 222 -39.31 40.65 35.95
CA ALA A 222 -40.31 41.64 35.54
C ALA A 222 -41.69 41.14 35.97
N ALA A 223 -41.96 41.21 37.28
CA ALA A 223 -43.29 41.18 37.88
C ALA A 223 -43.17 41.82 39.27
#